data_AF-A0A3D1YA05-F1
#
_entry.id   AF-A0A3D1YA05-F1
#
_cell.length_a   1.000
_cell.length_b   1.000
_cell.length_c   1.000
_cell.angle_alpha   90.00
_cell.angle_beta   90.00
_cell.angle_gamma   90.00
#
_symmetry.space_group_name_H-M   'P 1'
#
loop_
_entity.id
_entity.type
_entity.pdbx_description
1 polymer ?
#
loop_
_entity_poly.entity_id
_entity_poly.type
_entity_poly.pdbx_seq_one_letter_code
_entity_poly.pdbx_strand_id
1 'polypeptide(L)'
;MDTILELKKQIEKVILLLEQRLVDDPDRPILKTLYDRYVKAEEILTNNDNIKKIMIVGGCRAYLDAFSDYMNPLLIEMDKAEKMFADLILRNIQQNQCIDSRNESGIS
;
A
#
# COMPACT_ATOMS: atom_id res chain seq x y z
N MET A 1 -1.81 -9.36 -16.30
CA MET A 1 -2.30 -8.11 -15.70
C MET A 1 -1.11 -7.42 -15.06
N ASP A 2 -0.99 -6.11 -15.25
CA ASP A 2 0.09 -5.32 -14.68
C ASP A 2 -0.23 -5.03 -13.20
N THR A 3 0.36 -5.83 -12.31
CA THR A 3 0.10 -5.77 -10.86
C THR A 3 0.40 -4.40 -10.27
N ILE A 4 1.38 -3.67 -10.82
CA ILE A 4 1.71 -2.31 -10.38
C ILE A 4 0.58 -1.35 -10.78
N LEU A 5 0.09 -1.45 -12.02
CA LEU A 5 -1.03 -0.64 -12.49
C LEU A 5 -2.31 -0.90 -11.67
N GLU A 6 -2.59 -2.15 -11.32
CA GLU A 6 -3.73 -2.50 -10.48
C GLU A 6 -3.59 -1.95 -9.06
N LEU A 7 -2.40 -2.07 -8.45
CA LEU A 7 -2.12 -1.49 -7.14
C LEU A 7 -2.27 0.03 -7.16
N LYS A 8 -1.77 0.69 -8.21
CA LYS A 8 -1.91 2.13 -8.37
C LYS A 8 -3.38 2.56 -8.39
N LYS A 9 -4.21 1.92 -9.22
CA LYS A 9 -5.67 2.18 -9.26
C LYS A 9 -6.35 1.97 -7.91
N GLN A 10 -5.93 0.94 -7.18
CA GLN A 10 -6.45 0.67 -5.85
C GLN A 10 -6.05 1.76 -4.84
N ILE A 11 -4.81 2.25 -4.90
CA ILE A 11 -4.32 3.37 -4.07
C ILE A 11 -5.07 4.67 -4.39
N GLU A 12 -5.27 5.01 -5.68
CA GLU A 12 -6.04 6.18 -6.10
C GLU A 12 -7.46 6.17 -5.52
N LYS A 13 -8.10 4.99 -5.52
CA LYS A 13 -9.43 4.83 -4.91
C LYS A 13 -9.44 5.09 -3.41
N VAL A 14 -8.40 4.65 -2.69
CA VAL A 14 -8.25 4.93 -1.25
C VAL A 14 -8.02 6.42 -1.00
N ILE A 15 -7.19 7.08 -1.82
CA ILE A 15 -6.94 8.53 -1.73
C ILE A 15 -8.27 9.29 -1.84
N LEU A 16 -9.10 8.98 -2.84
CA LEU A 16 -10.40 9.62 -3.02
C LEU A 16 -11.34 9.46 -1.82
N LEU A 17 -11.35 8.27 -1.20
CA LEU A 17 -12.16 8.01 0.00
C LEU A 17 -11.62 8.73 1.24
N LEU A 18 -10.29 8.86 1.37
CA LEU A 18 -9.66 9.65 2.42
C LEU A 18 -9.94 11.15 2.27
N GLU A 19 -9.95 11.68 1.06
CA GLU A 19 -10.33 13.07 0.77
C GLU A 19 -11.76 13.36 1.22
N GLN A 20 -12.70 12.47 0.87
CA GLN A 20 -14.08 12.57 1.35
C GLN A 20 -14.15 12.58 2.88
N ARG A 21 -13.40 11.68 3.54
CA ARG A 21 -13.38 11.61 5.00
C ARG A 21 -12.75 12.83 5.66
N LEU A 22 -11.75 13.43 5.03
CA LEU A 22 -11.13 14.68 5.48
C LEU A 22 -12.06 15.88 5.33
N VAL A 23 -12.96 15.88 4.35
CA VAL A 23 -14.02 16.89 4.25
C VAL A 23 -15.03 16.72 5.39
N ASP A 24 -15.40 15.48 5.72
CA ASP A 24 -16.35 15.18 6.80
C ASP A 24 -15.78 15.43 8.21
N ASP A 25 -14.50 15.11 8.43
CA ASP A 25 -13.84 15.18 9.75
C ASP A 25 -12.40 15.75 9.61
N PRO A 26 -12.26 17.05 9.32
CA PRO A 26 -10.97 17.69 8.97
C PRO A 26 -9.98 17.75 10.14
N ASP A 27 -10.47 17.72 11.38
CA ASP A 27 -9.66 17.86 12.59
C ASP A 27 -9.08 16.54 13.10
N ARG A 28 -9.03 15.50 12.25
CA ARG A 28 -8.44 14.20 12.58
C ARG A 28 -7.03 14.06 12.00
N PRO A 29 -5.97 14.17 12.82
CA PRO A 29 -4.59 14.03 12.35
C PRO A 29 -4.31 12.66 11.72
N ILE A 30 -5.04 11.63 12.16
CA ILE A 30 -4.88 10.28 11.63
C ILE A 30 -5.32 10.17 10.16
N LEU A 31 -6.41 10.83 9.77
CA LEU A 31 -6.88 10.81 8.37
C LEU A 31 -5.87 11.51 7.47
N LYS A 32 -5.31 12.64 7.92
CA LYS A 32 -4.25 13.35 7.19
C LYS A 32 -2.99 12.50 7.05
N THR A 33 -2.59 11.83 8.13
CA THR A 33 -1.44 10.91 8.11
C THR A 33 -1.64 9.76 7.14
N LEU A 34 -2.83 9.16 7.09
CA LEU A 34 -3.16 8.11 6.15
C LEU A 34 -3.16 8.65 4.71
N TYR A 35 -3.79 9.80 4.47
CA TYR A 35 -3.79 10.46 3.16
C TYR A 35 -2.38 10.68 2.63
N ASP A 36 -1.50 11.30 3.43
CA ASP A 36 -0.12 11.58 3.05
C ASP A 36 0.66 10.30 2.70
N ARG A 37 0.42 9.20 3.43
CA ARG A 37 1.04 7.89 3.15
C ARG A 37 0.59 7.32 1.81
N TYR A 38 -0.70 7.41 1.49
CA TYR A 38 -1.25 6.86 0.25
C TYR A 38 -0.88 7.74 -0.96
N VAL A 39 -0.88 9.07 -0.83
CA VAL A 39 -0.37 9.99 -1.87
C VAL A 39 1.09 9.69 -2.17
N LYS A 40 1.94 9.58 -1.14
CA LYS A 40 3.34 9.23 -1.32
C LYS A 40 3.53 7.86 -1.98
N ALA A 41 2.64 6.90 -1.71
CA ALA A 41 2.67 5.60 -2.37
C ALA A 41 2.33 5.71 -3.86
N GLU A 42 1.31 6.51 -4.23
CA GLU A 42 0.97 6.81 -5.62
C GLU A 42 2.16 7.45 -6.35
N GLU A 43 2.82 8.44 -5.75
CA GLU A 43 3.99 9.11 -6.31
C GLU A 43 5.15 8.13 -6.57
N ILE A 44 5.43 7.21 -5.63
CA ILE A 44 6.48 6.20 -5.77
C ILE A 44 6.17 5.27 -6.96
N LEU A 45 4.92 4.81 -7.08
CA LEU A 45 4.51 3.92 -8.17
C LEU A 45 4.53 4.64 -9.53
N THR A 46 4.09 5.91 -9.57
CA THR A 46 4.10 6.73 -10.79
C THR A 46 5.50 6.99 -11.30
N ASN A 47 6.44 7.26 -10.39
CA ASN A 47 7.82 7.59 -10.73
C ASN A 47 8.74 6.36 -10.87
N ASN A 48 8.20 5.14 -10.67
CA ASN A 48 8.99 3.90 -10.59
C ASN A 48 10.15 3.99 -9.57
N ASP A 49 9.96 4.71 -8.45
CA ASP A 49 10.93 4.79 -7.36
C ASP A 49 10.92 3.47 -6.54
N ASN A 50 11.82 3.36 -5.58
CA ASN A 50 11.96 2.21 -4.71
C ASN A 50 10.67 1.93 -3.92
N ILE A 51 9.94 0.90 -4.36
CA ILE A 51 8.69 0.42 -3.74
C ILE A 51 8.83 0.07 -2.25
N LYS A 52 10.04 -0.21 -1.75
CA LYS A 52 10.28 -0.46 -0.31
C LYS A 52 10.07 0.79 0.55
N LYS A 53 9.97 1.98 -0.05
CA LYS A 53 9.66 3.24 0.64
C LYS A 53 8.15 3.44 0.87
N ILE A 54 7.30 2.60 0.29
CA ILE A 54 5.85 2.66 0.48
C ILE A 54 5.50 2.21 1.90
N MET A 55 4.73 3.04 2.62
CA MET A 55 4.40 2.86 4.04
C MET A 55 2.88 2.85 4.26
N ILE A 56 2.16 2.01 3.50
CA ILE A 56 0.69 1.86 3.62
C ILE A 56 0.27 0.72 4.56
N VAL A 57 1.17 -0.23 4.86
CA VAL A 57 0.91 -1.36 5.76
C VAL A 57 0.62 -0.85 7.18
N GLY A 58 -0.41 -1.43 7.80
CA GLY A 58 -0.88 -1.01 9.13
C GLY A 58 -1.80 0.22 9.10
N GLY A 59 -2.14 0.73 7.91
CA GLY A 59 -3.12 1.80 7.74
C GLY A 59 -4.51 1.40 8.24
N CYS A 60 -4.97 0.19 7.92
CA CYS A 60 -6.24 -0.36 8.41
C CYS A 60 -6.29 -0.38 9.95
N ARG A 61 -5.21 -0.83 10.58
CA ARG A 61 -5.11 -0.88 12.05
C ARG A 61 -5.17 0.52 12.64
N ALA A 62 -4.40 1.45 12.07
CA ALA A 62 -4.34 2.83 12.52
C ALA A 62 -5.71 3.55 12.37
N TYR A 63 -6.46 3.25 11.31
CA TYR A 63 -7.83 3.71 11.14
C TYR A 63 -8.76 3.14 12.22
N LEU A 64 -8.75 1.82 12.41
CA LEU A 64 -9.62 1.15 13.38
C LEU A 64 -9.33 1.57 14.83
N ASP A 65 -8.06 1.77 15.19
CA ASP A 65 -7.67 2.25 16.52
C ASP A 65 -8.23 3.66 16.81
N ALA A 66 -8.48 4.46 15.77
CA ALA A 66 -9.04 5.81 15.91
C ALA A 66 -10.57 5.88 15.82
N PHE A 67 -11.20 5.06 14.96
CA PHE A 67 -12.63 5.19 14.64
C PHE A 67 -13.49 3.99 15.05
N SER A 68 -12.89 2.80 15.26
CA SER A 68 -13.62 1.55 15.50
C SER A 68 -14.73 1.25 14.46
N ASP A 69 -14.63 1.81 13.26
CA ASP A 69 -15.63 1.74 12.19
C ASP A 69 -15.28 0.63 11.19
N TYR A 70 -15.61 -0.60 11.56
CA TYR A 70 -15.29 -1.81 10.79
C TYR A 70 -16.08 -1.95 9.49
N MET A 71 -17.21 -1.25 9.36
CA MET A 71 -18.10 -1.35 8.19
C MET A 71 -17.84 -0.26 7.15
N ASN A 72 -16.84 0.60 7.37
CA ASN A 72 -16.55 1.69 6.46
C ASN A 72 -16.02 1.18 5.10
N PRO A 73 -16.59 1.64 3.97
CA PRO A 73 -16.06 1.31 2.63
C PRO A 73 -14.59 1.68 2.45
N LEU A 74 -14.12 2.76 3.07
CA LEU A 74 -12.70 3.14 3.07
C LEU A 74 -11.81 2.01 3.59
N LEU A 75 -12.21 1.36 4.68
CA LEU A 75 -11.43 0.28 5.30
C LEU A 75 -11.31 -0.93 4.38
N ILE A 76 -12.37 -1.25 3.63
CA ILE A 76 -12.35 -2.34 2.63
C ILE A 76 -11.32 -2.05 1.54
N GLU A 77 -11.27 -0.81 1.05
CA GLU A 77 -10.36 -0.44 -0.03
C GLU A 77 -8.90 -0.31 0.46
N MET A 78 -8.70 0.12 1.71
CA MET A 78 -7.38 0.09 2.37
C MET A 78 -6.86 -1.34 2.53
N ASP A 79 -7.69 -2.28 3.00
CA ASP A 79 -7.31 -3.69 3.17
C ASP A 79 -6.89 -4.34 1.83
N LYS A 80 -7.63 -4.05 0.75
CA LYS A 80 -7.26 -4.47 -0.60
C LYS A 80 -5.90 -3.91 -1.02
N ALA A 81 -5.67 -2.61 -0.79
CA ALA A 81 -4.39 -1.97 -1.13
C ALA A 81 -3.21 -2.59 -0.37
N GLU A 82 -3.37 -2.80 0.95
CA GLU A 82 -2.34 -3.43 1.79
C GLU A 82 -2.03 -4.87 1.33
N LYS A 83 -3.06 -5.67 1.01
CA LYS A 83 -2.89 -7.04 0.49
C LYS A 83 -2.17 -7.07 -0.85
N MET A 84 -2.59 -6.22 -1.80
CA MET A 84 -1.95 -6.13 -3.11
C MET A 84 -0.48 -5.70 -3.00
N PHE A 85 -0.16 -4.78 -2.09
CA PHE A 85 1.21 -4.36 -1.84
C PHE A 85 2.03 -5.48 -1.17
N ALA A 86 1.46 -6.19 -0.19
CA ALA A 86 2.13 -7.34 0.43
C ALA A 86 2.47 -8.43 -0.59
N ASP A 87 1.53 -8.76 -1.49
CA ASP A 87 1.75 -9.71 -2.59
C ASP A 87 2.85 -9.26 -3.54
N LEU A 88 2.88 -7.95 -3.88
CA LEU A 88 3.94 -7.37 -4.71
C LEU A 88 5.32 -7.54 -4.05
N ILE A 89 5.44 -7.26 -2.76
CA ILE A 89 6.69 -7.41 -2.02
C ILE A 89 7.10 -8.89 -1.92
N LEU A 90 6.17 -9.79 -1.62
CA LEU A 90 6.43 -11.23 -1.52
C LEU A 90 7.00 -11.77 -2.84
N ARG A 91 6.40 -11.41 -3.98
CA ARG A 91 6.87 -11.82 -5.32
C ARG A 91 8.29 -11.30 -5.60
N ASN A 92 8.58 -10.06 -5.24
CA ASN A 92 9.91 -9.48 -5.39
C ASN A 92 10.97 -10.20 -4.53
N ILE A 93 10.62 -10.66 -3.32
CA ILE A 93 11.54 -11.43 -2.47
C ILE A 93 11.81 -12.81 -3.08
N GLN A 94 10.76 -13.50 -3.55
CA GLN A 94 10.89 -14.82 -4.18
C GLN A 94 11.75 -14.80 -5.44
N GLN A 95 11.65 -13.75 -6.26
CA GLN A 95 12.51 -13.61 -7.44
C GLN A 95 13.98 -13.42 -7.09
N ASN A 96 14.30 -12.72 -5.99
CA ASN A 96 15.67 -12.56 -5.52
C ASN A 96 16.26 -13.87 -4.97
N GLN A 97 15.47 -14.69 -4.26
CA GLN A 97 15.94 -15.99 -3.72
C GLN A 97 16.21 -17.06 -4.81
N CYS A 98 15.53 -16.99 -5.96
CA CYS A 98 15.78 -17.90 -7.09
C CYS A 98 17.06 -17.57 -7.89
N ILE A 99 17.63 -16.37 -7.71
CA ILE A 99 18.89 -15.97 -8.37
C ILE A 99 20.08 -16.49 -7.56
N ASP A 100 20.02 -16.42 -6.23
CA ASP A 100 21.12 -16.85 -5.35
C ASP A 100 21.38 -18.37 -5.43
N SER A 101 20.34 -19.19 -5.58
CA SER A 101 20.47 -20.66 -5.67
C SER A 101 21.11 -21.18 -6.98
N ARG A 102 21.26 -20.32 -8.00
CA ARG A 102 21.92 -20.70 -9.27
C ARG A 102 23.43 -20.45 -9.27
N ASN A 103 23.94 -19.65 -8.34
CA ASN A 103 25.37 -19.34 -8.25
C ASN A 103 26.18 -20.35 -7.42
N GLU A 104 25.53 -21.21 -6.63
CA GLU A 104 26.21 -22.21 -5.79
C GLU A 104 26.42 -23.55 -6.50
N SER A 105 25.85 -23.76 -7.70
CA SER A 105 26.03 -24.99 -8.50
C SER A 105 27.17 -24.91 -9.51
N GLY A 106 27.95 -23.81 -9.53
CA GLY A 106 28.93 -23.48 -10.56
C GLY A 106 30.37 -23.36 -10.09
N ILE A 107 30.72 -23.77 -8.87
CA ILE A 107 32.12 -23.84 -8.42
C ILE A 107 32.51 -25.31 -8.40
N SER A 108 33.28 -25.70 -9.42
CA SER A 108 33.92 -27.01 -9.58
C SER A 108 34.97 -27.29 -8.52
#